data_AF-A0A382U1E5-F1
#
_entry.id   AF-A0A382U1E5-F1
#
_cell.length_a   1.000
_cell.length_b   1.000
_cell.length_c   1.000
_cell.angle_alpha   90.00
_cell.angle_beta   90.00
_cell.angle_gamma   90.00
#
_symmetry.space_group_name_H-M   'P 1'
#
loop_
_entity.id
_entity.type
_entity.pdbx_description
1 polymer ?
#
loop_
_entity_poly.entity_id
_entity_poly.type
_entity_poly.pdbx_seq_one_letter_code
_entity_poly.pdbx_strand_id
1 'polypeptide(L)'
;IDLLALGESGLYVLRQGLKGLAKPELIPFSGAVRAFQVVDLDSDKRNDLLLIDWESPNPFRFRLQDAQGRLGPEVHFRLPSMRSFWAEDLDGDQRAEVITIARQSGRAQVHHLARRAAEVLAGTLKRGQLEIMPLRRTDKEKRGVAWADVDGDGRTDLLTAQPESSELTIRRQQANGTLGSARTFPSLSGISAVTAADWDGDGIPEIFVLSEDEKQVGVTRMAKNGRLPFPKVLMVDGRPLAMAAGRLSAKARPVLALVLDRDGKRFLHIQKADGTAHSQELDKKFKANPSVLAFHD
;
A
#
# COMPACT_ATOMS: atom_id res chain seq x y z
N ILE A 1 -9.16 22.38 13.21
CA ILE A 1 -7.84 22.54 12.57
C ILE A 1 -6.92 21.50 13.16
N ASP A 2 -6.50 20.56 12.32
CA ASP A 2 -5.50 19.55 12.66
C ASP A 2 -4.10 20.18 12.69
N LEU A 3 -3.19 19.62 13.48
CA LEU A 3 -1.80 20.09 13.55
C LEU A 3 -0.90 19.11 12.80
N LEU A 4 -0.01 19.63 11.95
CA LEU A 4 0.97 18.84 11.20
C LEU A 4 2.38 19.22 11.65
N ALA A 5 3.24 18.23 11.86
CA ALA A 5 4.62 18.42 12.26
C ALA A 5 5.56 17.54 11.42
N LEU A 6 6.55 18.15 10.78
CA LEU A 6 7.55 17.43 9.99
C LEU A 6 8.66 16.91 10.90
N GLY A 7 8.87 15.59 10.92
CA GLY A 7 10.00 14.95 11.59
C GLY A 7 10.96 14.30 10.60
N GLU A 8 12.08 13.79 11.12
CA GLU A 8 13.13 13.15 10.32
C GLU A 8 12.64 11.88 9.60
N SER A 9 11.75 11.13 10.24
CA SER A 9 11.27 9.82 9.79
C SER A 9 9.89 9.85 9.12
N GLY A 10 9.25 11.02 9.07
CA GLY A 10 7.92 11.18 8.50
C GLY A 10 7.21 12.45 8.97
N LEU A 11 6.00 12.67 8.44
CA LEU A 11 5.12 13.76 8.83
C LEU A 11 4.13 13.25 9.87
N TYR A 12 3.95 13.98 10.97
CA TYR A 12 3.03 13.62 12.05
C TYR A 12 1.77 14.48 11.95
N VAL A 13 0.61 13.84 11.95
CA VAL A 13 -0.70 14.52 11.98
C VAL A 13 -1.35 14.31 13.34
N LEU A 14 -1.69 15.40 14.00
CA LEU A 14 -2.46 15.41 15.24
C LEU A 14 -3.84 15.95 14.91
N ARG A 15 -4.80 15.02 14.76
CA ARG A 15 -6.17 15.37 14.40
C ARG A 15 -6.89 16.04 15.57
N GLN A 16 -7.68 17.06 15.30
CA GLN A 16 -8.50 17.69 16.32
C GLN A 16 -9.68 16.79 16.68
N GLY A 17 -9.78 16.46 17.97
CA GLY A 17 -10.94 15.80 18.55
C GLY A 17 -11.71 16.72 19.50
N LEU A 18 -12.82 16.21 20.05
CA LEU A 18 -13.69 16.94 20.97
C LEU A 18 -13.00 17.42 22.26
N LYS A 19 -11.91 16.75 22.67
CA LYS A 19 -11.18 17.03 23.93
C LYS A 19 -9.75 17.54 23.70
N GLY A 20 -9.43 18.00 22.49
CA GLY A 20 -8.09 18.43 22.10
C GLY A 20 -7.49 17.60 20.98
N LEU A 21 -6.17 17.62 20.84
CA LEU A 21 -5.46 16.91 19.78
C LEU A 21 -5.34 15.41 20.08
N ALA A 22 -5.57 14.58 19.08
CA ALA A 22 -5.34 13.14 19.13
C ALA A 22 -3.85 12.80 19.21
N LYS A 23 -3.54 11.52 19.45
CA LYS A 23 -2.16 11.02 19.37
C LYS A 23 -1.60 11.24 17.96
N PRO A 24 -0.29 11.54 17.82
CA PRO A 24 0.34 11.71 16.52
C PRO A 24 0.17 10.49 15.62
N GLU A 25 -0.35 10.69 14.42
CA GLU A 25 -0.43 9.71 13.34
C GLU A 25 0.75 9.92 12.39
N LEU A 26 1.61 8.91 12.23
CA LEU A 26 2.74 8.98 11.30
C LEU A 26 2.27 8.76 9.85
N ILE A 27 2.52 9.75 9.02
CA ILE A 27 2.42 9.72 7.57
C ILE A 27 3.84 9.56 7.01
N PRO A 28 4.24 8.34 6.58
CA PRO A 28 5.56 8.13 6.00
C PRO A 28 5.67 8.92 4.71
N PHE A 29 6.83 9.47 4.37
CA PHE A 29 7.10 10.06 3.05
C PHE A 29 8.30 9.42 2.38
N SER A 30 8.47 9.60 1.06
CA SER A 30 9.71 9.17 0.38
C SER A 30 10.83 10.20 0.56
N GLY A 31 12.08 9.85 0.27
CA GLY A 31 13.20 10.80 0.15
C GLY A 31 13.43 11.72 1.38
N ALA A 32 13.98 12.92 1.14
CA ALA A 32 14.34 13.88 2.19
C ALA A 32 13.39 15.08 2.17
N VAL A 33 12.14 14.89 2.61
CA VAL A 33 11.21 16.02 2.74
C VAL A 33 11.75 17.01 3.76
N ARG A 34 11.85 18.28 3.36
CA ARG A 34 12.43 19.37 4.16
C ARG A 34 11.42 20.44 4.56
N ALA A 35 10.30 20.53 3.84
CA ALA A 35 9.18 21.40 4.17
C ALA A 35 7.87 20.80 3.67
N PHE A 36 6.76 21.34 4.16
CA PHE A 36 5.43 21.05 3.66
C PHE A 36 4.57 22.30 3.61
N GLN A 37 3.52 22.27 2.80
CA GLN A 37 2.43 23.24 2.79
C GLN A 37 1.09 22.51 2.75
N VAL A 38 0.10 23.09 3.43
CA VAL A 38 -1.29 22.62 3.42
C VAL A 38 -2.07 23.58 2.53
N VAL A 39 -2.58 23.08 1.41
CA VAL A 39 -3.21 23.90 0.36
C VAL A 39 -4.11 23.01 -0.50
N ASP A 40 -5.25 23.53 -0.95
CA ASP A 40 -6.16 22.85 -1.90
C ASP A 40 -5.52 22.85 -3.30
N LEU A 41 -4.90 21.74 -3.70
CA LEU A 41 -4.12 21.65 -4.93
C LEU A 41 -4.96 21.25 -6.14
N ASP A 42 -6.08 20.56 -5.93
CA ASP A 42 -6.96 20.08 -7.01
C ASP A 42 -8.32 20.78 -7.06
N SER A 43 -8.49 21.85 -6.30
CA SER A 43 -9.67 22.73 -6.25
C SER A 43 -10.94 21.99 -5.82
N ASP A 44 -10.80 21.01 -4.93
CA ASP A 44 -11.91 20.22 -4.41
C ASP A 44 -12.46 20.75 -3.07
N LYS A 45 -11.92 21.89 -2.61
CA LYS A 45 -12.23 22.57 -1.34
C LYS A 45 -11.76 21.81 -0.10
N ARG A 46 -10.87 20.84 -0.26
CA ARG A 46 -10.19 20.16 0.83
C ARG A 46 -8.71 20.51 0.78
N ASN A 47 -8.10 20.55 1.95
CA ASN A 47 -6.68 20.87 2.05
C ASN A 47 -5.85 19.65 1.68
N ASP A 48 -5.02 19.75 0.66
CA ASP A 48 -4.04 18.72 0.32
C ASP A 48 -2.72 18.96 1.03
N LEU A 49 -1.81 18.00 0.86
CA LEU A 49 -0.46 18.09 1.39
C LEU A 49 0.53 18.21 0.25
N LEU A 50 1.23 19.35 0.19
CA LEU A 50 2.41 19.56 -0.65
C LEU A 50 3.67 19.32 0.20
N LEU A 51 4.52 18.39 -0.22
CA LEU A 51 5.80 18.04 0.40
C LEU A 51 6.94 18.46 -0.51
N ILE A 52 8.01 19.00 0.08
CA ILE A 52 9.09 19.64 -0.66
C ILE A 52 10.44 19.03 -0.33
N ASP A 53 11.16 18.63 -1.37
CA ASP A 53 12.55 18.18 -1.35
C ASP A 53 13.35 18.99 -2.39
N TRP A 54 13.88 20.14 -1.97
CA TRP A 54 14.55 21.10 -2.87
C TRP A 54 15.84 20.58 -3.52
N GLU A 55 16.36 19.44 -3.08
CA GLU A 55 17.56 18.80 -3.64
C GLU A 55 17.22 17.73 -4.69
N SER A 56 15.96 17.30 -4.74
CA SER A 56 15.48 16.29 -5.68
C SER A 56 15.18 16.88 -7.07
N PRO A 57 15.41 16.11 -8.15
CA PRO A 57 14.87 16.42 -9.48
C PRO A 57 13.34 16.22 -9.57
N ASN A 58 12.70 15.74 -8.50
CA ASN A 58 11.26 15.72 -8.30
C ASN A 58 10.93 16.43 -6.96
N PRO A 59 11.04 17.78 -6.93
CA PRO A 59 11.04 18.54 -5.69
C PRO A 59 9.67 18.65 -5.05
N PHE A 60 8.59 18.62 -5.84
CA PHE A 60 7.23 18.55 -5.32
C PHE A 60 6.69 17.14 -5.29
N ARG A 61 6.07 16.82 -4.16
CA ARG A 61 5.30 15.61 -3.95
C ARG A 61 4.01 16.01 -3.30
N PHE A 62 2.89 15.49 -3.77
CA PHE A 62 1.61 15.85 -3.21
C PHE A 62 0.81 14.63 -2.84
N ARG A 63 -0.05 14.79 -1.85
CA ARG A 63 -1.05 13.81 -1.46
C ARG A 63 -2.40 14.50 -1.40
N LEU A 64 -3.32 14.02 -2.21
CA LEU A 64 -4.68 14.52 -2.22
C LEU A 64 -5.45 13.99 -1.02
N GLN A 65 -6.28 14.85 -0.44
CA GLN A 65 -7.15 14.50 0.66
C GLN A 65 -8.47 13.93 0.13
N ASP A 66 -8.95 12.85 0.75
CA ASP A 66 -10.28 12.32 0.47
C ASP A 66 -11.38 12.98 1.33
N ALA A 67 -12.63 12.61 1.10
CA ALA A 67 -13.78 13.20 1.79
C ALA A 67 -13.82 12.85 3.29
N GLN A 68 -12.99 11.92 3.75
CA GLN A 68 -12.87 11.49 5.14
C GLN A 68 -11.62 12.09 5.80
N GLY A 69 -10.89 12.98 5.12
CA GLY A 69 -9.70 13.61 5.65
C GLY A 69 -8.46 12.73 5.66
N ARG A 70 -8.40 11.72 4.78
CA ARG A 70 -7.24 10.83 4.63
C ARG A 70 -6.44 11.21 3.40
N LEU A 71 -5.12 11.14 3.53
CA LEU A 71 -4.19 11.48 2.46
C LEU A 71 -3.91 10.24 1.58
N GLY A 72 -3.95 10.45 0.26
CA GLY A 72 -3.65 9.45 -0.77
C GLY A 72 -2.16 9.11 -0.91
N PRO A 73 -1.78 8.38 -1.97
CA PRO A 73 -0.39 8.12 -2.32
C PRO A 73 0.36 9.42 -2.67
N GLU A 74 1.70 9.36 -2.66
CA GLU A 74 2.50 10.48 -3.15
C GLU A 74 2.52 10.49 -4.67
N VAL A 75 2.15 11.62 -5.23
CA VAL A 75 2.34 11.88 -6.65
C VAL A 75 3.54 12.79 -6.83
N HIS A 76 4.43 12.43 -7.75
CA HIS A 76 5.66 13.17 -8.00
C HIS A 76 5.60 13.85 -9.38
N PHE A 77 5.99 15.12 -9.42
CA PHE A 77 6.26 15.82 -10.68
C PHE A 77 7.75 16.10 -10.85
N ARG A 78 8.23 15.93 -12.07
CA ARG A 78 9.59 16.31 -12.42
C ARG A 78 9.66 17.81 -12.64
N LEU A 79 10.52 18.47 -11.87
CA LEU A 79 10.86 19.87 -12.04
C LEU A 79 12.36 20.07 -11.81
N PRO A 80 12.98 21.13 -12.38
CA PRO A 80 14.32 21.50 -12.01
C PRO A 80 14.45 21.71 -10.49
N SER A 81 15.65 21.45 -9.95
CA SER A 81 15.92 21.77 -8.55
C SER A 81 15.67 23.25 -8.28
N MET A 82 15.11 23.54 -7.10
CA MET A 82 14.65 24.87 -6.72
C MET A 82 15.22 25.27 -5.36
N ARG A 83 15.27 26.58 -5.10
CA ARG A 83 15.71 27.12 -3.80
C ARG A 83 14.58 27.74 -2.98
N SER A 84 13.43 28.00 -3.61
CA SER A 84 12.27 28.63 -2.97
C SER A 84 11.02 28.29 -3.79
N PHE A 85 9.88 28.23 -3.10
CA PHE A 85 8.57 28.02 -3.69
C PHE A 85 7.48 28.70 -2.85
N TRP A 86 6.30 28.84 -3.43
CA TRP A 86 5.06 29.16 -2.75
C TRP A 86 3.89 28.55 -3.53
N ALA A 87 2.88 27.99 -2.86
CA ALA A 87 1.66 27.53 -3.51
C ALA A 87 0.42 28.18 -2.88
N GLU A 88 -0.39 28.86 -3.69
CA GLU A 88 -1.62 29.55 -3.28
C GLU A 88 -2.45 29.90 -4.51
N ASP A 89 -3.69 30.33 -4.32
CA ASP A 89 -4.49 30.98 -5.35
C ASP A 89 -3.96 32.40 -5.58
N LEU A 90 -3.19 32.58 -6.66
CA LEU A 90 -2.44 33.82 -6.89
C LEU A 90 -3.21 34.83 -7.75
N ASP A 91 -4.18 34.37 -8.51
CA ASP A 91 -4.97 35.20 -9.43
C ASP A 91 -6.45 35.34 -9.02
N GLY A 92 -6.87 34.66 -7.94
CA GLY A 92 -8.21 34.73 -7.37
C GLY A 92 -9.22 33.80 -8.06
N ASP A 93 -8.78 32.84 -8.88
CA ASP A 93 -9.64 31.93 -9.62
C ASP A 93 -10.08 30.68 -8.82
N GLN A 94 -9.67 30.59 -7.55
CA GLN A 94 -9.88 29.45 -6.63
C GLN A 94 -9.11 28.19 -7.05
N ARG A 95 -8.01 28.33 -7.78
CA ARG A 95 -7.08 27.24 -8.08
C ARG A 95 -5.71 27.58 -7.54
N ALA A 96 -5.01 26.58 -7.04
CA ALA A 96 -3.65 26.80 -6.56
C ALA A 96 -2.65 26.84 -7.71
N GLU A 97 -1.91 27.93 -7.81
CA GLU A 97 -0.66 28.00 -8.56
C GLU A 97 0.50 27.62 -7.67
N VAL A 98 1.56 27.08 -8.29
CA VAL A 98 2.84 26.88 -7.63
C VAL A 98 3.90 27.77 -8.27
N ILE A 99 4.42 28.73 -7.51
CA ILE A 99 5.61 29.50 -7.91
C ILE A 99 6.85 28.77 -7.46
N THR A 100 7.86 28.72 -8.33
CA THR A 100 9.19 28.17 -8.04
C THR A 100 10.28 29.14 -8.44
N ILE A 101 11.39 29.13 -7.69
CA ILE A 101 12.63 29.79 -8.08
C ILE A 101 13.69 28.72 -8.32
N ALA A 102 14.09 28.56 -9.58
CA ALA A 102 15.08 27.56 -9.99
C ALA A 102 16.43 27.80 -9.30
N ARG A 103 17.06 26.73 -8.78
CA ARG A 103 18.29 26.82 -7.98
C ARG A 103 19.47 27.34 -8.80
N GLN A 104 19.64 26.84 -10.03
CA GLN A 104 20.79 27.18 -10.87
C GLN A 104 20.66 28.55 -11.53
N SER A 105 19.49 28.90 -12.05
CA SER A 105 19.30 30.13 -12.83
C SER A 105 18.70 31.29 -12.03
N GLY A 106 18.10 31.02 -10.86
CA GLY A 106 17.32 32.02 -10.12
C GLY A 106 16.02 32.45 -10.81
N ARG A 107 15.63 31.81 -11.93
CA ARG A 107 14.42 32.15 -12.68
C ARG A 107 13.17 31.77 -11.89
N ALA A 108 12.23 32.71 -11.78
CA ALA A 108 10.89 32.44 -11.30
C ALA A 108 10.03 31.77 -12.40
N GLN A 109 9.25 30.77 -12.02
CA GLN A 109 8.27 30.09 -12.88
C GLN A 109 6.96 29.91 -12.11
N VAL A 110 5.84 30.10 -12.78
CA VAL A 110 4.48 29.82 -12.26
C VAL A 110 3.99 28.54 -12.93
N HIS A 111 3.51 27.59 -12.14
CA HIS A 111 2.99 26.32 -12.60
C HIS A 111 1.51 26.22 -12.27
N HIS A 112 0.67 25.93 -13.27
CA HIS A 112 -0.74 25.63 -13.08
C HIS A 112 -0.94 24.12 -13.03
N LEU A 113 -1.62 23.64 -11.98
CA LEU A 113 -1.94 22.23 -11.82
C LEU A 113 -3.34 21.97 -12.39
N ALA A 114 -3.47 20.92 -13.21
CA ALA A 114 -4.75 20.52 -13.78
C ALA A 114 -4.92 19.01 -13.67
N ARG A 115 -6.01 18.58 -13.03
CA ARG A 115 -6.39 17.17 -12.97
C ARG A 115 -6.92 16.73 -14.33
N ARG A 116 -6.37 15.64 -14.86
CA ARG A 116 -6.82 15.04 -16.12
C ARG A 116 -7.22 13.58 -15.88
N ALA A 117 -8.12 13.06 -16.71
CA ALA A 117 -8.39 11.63 -16.71
C ALA A 117 -7.08 10.87 -16.99
N ALA A 118 -6.91 9.72 -16.35
CA ALA A 118 -5.76 8.87 -16.64
C ALA A 118 -5.74 8.54 -18.14
N GLU A 119 -4.62 8.80 -18.80
CA GLU A 119 -4.45 8.38 -20.19
C GLU A 119 -4.53 6.85 -20.24
N VAL A 120 -5.35 6.33 -21.16
CA VAL A 120 -5.39 4.89 -21.45
C VAL A 120 -4.03 4.54 -22.07
N LEU A 121 -3.11 4.03 -21.26
CA LEU A 121 -1.78 3.66 -21.71
C LEU A 121 -1.90 2.50 -22.71
N ALA A 122 -1.72 2.78 -24.00
CA ALA A 122 -1.55 1.77 -25.05
C ALA A 122 -0.11 1.86 -25.62
N GLY A 123 0.60 0.72 -25.67
CA GLY A 123 1.96 0.61 -26.23
C GLY A 123 3.11 0.60 -25.20
N THR A 124 4.36 0.71 -25.70
CA THR A 124 5.59 0.69 -24.90
C THR A 124 5.51 1.71 -23.76
N LEU A 125 5.58 1.26 -22.50
CA LEU A 125 5.42 2.02 -21.26
C LEU A 125 5.84 3.51 -21.35
N LYS A 126 4.99 4.38 -21.89
CA LYS A 126 5.25 5.83 -22.03
C LYS A 126 4.78 6.47 -20.73
N ARG A 127 5.65 6.42 -19.72
CA ARG A 127 5.55 7.01 -18.37
C ARG A 127 4.15 7.55 -18.02
N GLY A 128 3.35 6.73 -17.33
CA GLY A 128 2.21 7.20 -16.55
C GLY A 128 2.65 8.01 -15.32
N GLN A 129 1.68 8.61 -14.63
CA GLN A 129 1.87 9.26 -13.34
C GLN A 129 2.52 8.28 -12.35
N LEU A 130 3.73 8.60 -11.87
CA LEU A 130 4.42 7.77 -10.89
C LEU A 130 3.84 8.06 -9.51
N GLU A 131 3.03 7.12 -9.02
CA GLU A 131 2.59 7.10 -7.62
C GLU A 131 3.64 6.38 -6.78
N ILE A 132 4.18 7.08 -5.78
CA ILE A 132 5.07 6.51 -4.78
C ILE A 132 4.27 6.28 -3.51
N MET A 133 4.46 5.11 -2.93
CA MET A 133 3.81 4.73 -1.69
C MET A 133 4.85 4.44 -0.62
N PRO A 134 5.22 5.47 0.15
CA PRO A 134 6.07 5.29 1.30
C PRO A 134 5.37 4.37 2.27
N LEU A 135 6.08 3.33 2.68
CA LEU A 135 5.68 2.45 3.76
C LEU A 135 6.48 2.82 4.99
N ARG A 136 5.95 2.52 6.18
CA ARG A 136 6.73 2.64 7.42
C ARG A 136 7.98 1.78 7.29
N ARG A 137 9.13 2.29 7.76
CA ARG A 137 10.39 1.53 7.76
C ARG A 137 10.19 0.23 8.55
N THR A 138 10.77 -0.85 8.05
CA THR A 138 10.80 -2.16 8.71
C THR A 138 12.23 -2.62 8.89
N ASP A 139 12.49 -3.37 9.96
CA ASP A 139 13.74 -4.10 10.18
C ASP A 139 13.62 -5.58 9.78
N LYS A 140 12.40 -6.05 9.47
CA LYS A 140 12.16 -7.38 8.94
C LYS A 140 12.75 -7.52 7.54
N GLU A 141 13.32 -8.70 7.29
CA GLU A 141 13.88 -9.05 5.98
C GLU A 141 12.82 -9.04 4.86
N LYS A 142 11.56 -9.27 5.22
CA LYS A 142 10.44 -9.36 4.28
C LYS A 142 9.25 -8.57 4.77
N ARG A 143 8.47 -8.10 3.80
CA ARG A 143 7.14 -7.51 4.00
C ARG A 143 6.20 -8.12 2.99
N GLY A 144 5.07 -8.62 3.46
CA GLY A 144 4.02 -9.11 2.57
C GLY A 144 3.37 -7.99 1.76
N VAL A 145 3.27 -8.19 0.45
CA VAL A 145 2.58 -7.30 -0.50
C VAL A 145 1.79 -8.17 -1.48
N ALA A 146 0.56 -7.76 -1.80
CA ALA A 146 -0.27 -8.45 -2.80
C ALA A 146 -1.11 -7.45 -3.59
N TRP A 147 -1.48 -7.84 -4.81
CA TRP A 147 -2.47 -7.17 -5.63
C TRP A 147 -3.67 -8.09 -5.83
N ALA A 148 -4.87 -7.62 -5.49
CA ALA A 148 -6.11 -8.37 -5.65
C ALA A 148 -7.33 -7.45 -5.56
N ASP A 149 -8.41 -7.79 -6.26
CA ASP A 149 -9.73 -7.18 -6.08
C ASP A 149 -10.35 -7.69 -4.77
N VAL A 150 -10.08 -7.03 -3.64
CA VAL A 150 -10.45 -7.57 -2.33
C VAL A 150 -11.91 -7.33 -1.95
N ASP A 151 -12.64 -6.51 -2.71
CA ASP A 151 -14.05 -6.23 -2.44
C ASP A 151 -15.00 -6.56 -3.60
N GLY A 152 -14.48 -7.15 -4.68
CA GLY A 152 -15.25 -7.70 -5.79
C GLY A 152 -15.80 -6.63 -6.73
N ASP A 153 -15.19 -5.45 -6.78
CA ASP A 153 -15.65 -4.33 -7.62
C ASP A 153 -15.06 -4.36 -9.05
N GLY A 154 -14.22 -5.35 -9.34
CA GLY A 154 -13.53 -5.55 -10.61
C GLY A 154 -12.24 -4.75 -10.75
N ARG A 155 -11.76 -4.07 -9.71
CA ARG A 155 -10.52 -3.28 -9.71
C ARG A 155 -9.48 -3.91 -8.80
N THR A 156 -8.21 -3.83 -9.19
CA THR A 156 -7.14 -4.50 -8.45
C THR A 156 -6.61 -3.57 -7.35
N ASP A 157 -6.85 -3.94 -6.10
CA ASP A 157 -6.39 -3.21 -4.93
C ASP A 157 -4.98 -3.63 -4.48
N LEU A 158 -4.33 -2.77 -3.71
CA LEU A 158 -3.01 -3.02 -3.14
C LEU A 158 -3.11 -3.34 -1.64
N LEU A 159 -2.55 -4.48 -1.23
CA LEU A 159 -2.40 -4.90 0.15
C LEU A 159 -0.93 -4.83 0.55
N THR A 160 -0.64 -4.23 1.70
CA THR A 160 0.72 -4.15 2.24
C THR A 160 0.71 -4.41 3.74
N ALA A 161 1.49 -5.40 4.19
CA ALA A 161 1.70 -5.68 5.60
C ALA A 161 2.52 -4.57 6.27
N GLN A 162 2.28 -4.35 7.55
CA GLN A 162 3.14 -3.60 8.47
C GLN A 162 3.60 -4.55 9.59
N PRO A 163 4.72 -5.26 9.40
CA PRO A 163 5.14 -6.36 10.26
C PRO A 163 5.28 -5.97 11.74
N GLU A 164 5.80 -4.78 12.04
CA GLU A 164 6.07 -4.33 13.41
C GLU A 164 4.82 -3.86 14.16
N SER A 165 3.83 -3.30 13.45
CA SER A 165 2.60 -2.80 14.06
C SER A 165 1.44 -3.80 14.04
N SER A 166 1.67 -5.03 13.55
CA SER A 166 0.65 -6.08 13.41
C SER A 166 -0.57 -5.60 12.63
N GLU A 167 -0.32 -4.95 11.49
CA GLU A 167 -1.34 -4.29 10.70
C GLU A 167 -1.26 -4.72 9.22
N LEU A 168 -2.41 -4.78 8.56
CA LEU A 168 -2.54 -4.88 7.11
C LEU A 168 -3.13 -3.58 6.58
N THR A 169 -2.43 -2.94 5.65
CA THR A 169 -2.91 -1.75 4.95
C THR A 169 -3.46 -2.12 3.59
N ILE A 170 -4.66 -1.62 3.28
CA ILE A 170 -5.33 -1.80 1.99
C ILE A 170 -5.53 -0.42 1.36
N ARG A 171 -5.10 -0.27 0.11
CA ARG A 171 -5.42 0.88 -0.74
C ARG A 171 -6.26 0.40 -1.91
N ARG A 172 -7.47 0.93 -2.00
CA ARG A 172 -8.42 0.55 -3.05
C ARG A 172 -8.21 1.32 -4.34
N GLN A 173 -8.24 0.65 -5.47
CA GLN A 173 -8.19 1.28 -6.77
C GLN A 173 -9.49 2.02 -7.08
N GLN A 174 -9.34 3.26 -7.53
CA GLN A 174 -10.45 4.14 -7.88
C GLN A 174 -10.82 3.99 -9.36
N ALA A 175 -11.98 4.53 -9.75
CA ALA A 175 -12.51 4.39 -11.11
C ALA A 175 -11.61 4.98 -12.20
N ASN A 176 -10.81 5.97 -11.83
CA ASN A 176 -9.80 6.62 -12.66
C ASN A 176 -8.44 5.89 -12.66
N GLY A 177 -8.34 4.70 -12.06
CA GLY A 177 -7.13 3.87 -12.05
C GLY A 177 -6.12 4.17 -10.92
N THR A 178 -6.27 5.29 -10.21
CA THR A 178 -5.37 5.69 -9.10
C THR A 178 -5.65 4.89 -7.82
N LEU A 179 -4.68 4.78 -6.92
CA LEU A 179 -4.93 4.21 -5.59
C LEU A 179 -5.48 5.25 -4.61
N GLY A 180 -6.52 4.88 -3.87
CA GLY A 180 -7.11 5.72 -2.83
C GLY A 180 -6.28 5.80 -1.55
N SER A 181 -6.83 6.49 -0.55
CA SER A 181 -6.24 6.58 0.79
C SER A 181 -6.01 5.19 1.41
N ALA A 182 -4.95 5.07 2.21
CA ALA A 182 -4.68 3.87 2.98
C ALA A 182 -5.74 3.63 4.07
N ARG A 183 -6.17 2.37 4.21
CA ARG A 183 -6.96 1.89 5.35
C ARG A 183 -6.19 0.79 6.05
N THR A 184 -6.00 0.93 7.35
CA THR A 184 -5.21 0.01 8.16
C THR A 184 -6.12 -0.84 9.02
N PHE A 185 -5.84 -2.14 9.10
CA PHE A 185 -6.61 -3.11 9.87
C PHE A 185 -5.68 -3.94 10.76
N PRO A 186 -6.08 -4.25 12.00
CA PRO A 186 -5.34 -5.18 12.85
C PRO A 186 -5.21 -6.56 12.18
N SER A 187 -4.05 -7.19 12.34
CA SER A 187 -3.70 -8.48 11.75
C SER A 187 -2.67 -9.20 12.64
N LEU A 188 -2.09 -10.29 12.12
CA LEU A 188 -0.98 -10.98 12.78
C LEU A 188 0.29 -10.10 12.82
N SER A 189 1.17 -10.36 13.78
CA SER A 189 2.51 -9.76 13.86
C SER A 189 3.45 -10.35 12.81
N GLY A 190 4.48 -9.62 12.38
CA GLY A 190 5.57 -10.20 11.59
C GLY A 190 5.15 -10.78 10.24
N ILE A 191 4.13 -10.20 9.59
CA ILE A 191 3.59 -10.71 8.31
C ILE A 191 4.63 -10.56 7.20
N SER A 192 5.16 -11.69 6.72
CA SER A 192 6.20 -11.72 5.69
C SER A 192 5.64 -11.96 4.29
N ALA A 193 4.45 -12.54 4.16
CA ALA A 193 3.77 -12.75 2.89
C ALA A 193 2.26 -12.50 2.99
N VAL A 194 1.68 -11.97 1.92
CA VAL A 194 0.24 -11.80 1.73
C VAL A 194 -0.11 -12.37 0.36
N THR A 195 -1.24 -13.06 0.24
CA THR A 195 -1.81 -13.48 -1.05
C THR A 195 -3.33 -13.44 -0.96
N ALA A 196 -4.03 -13.44 -2.08
CA ALA A 196 -5.48 -13.48 -2.09
C ALA A 196 -6.00 -14.28 -3.28
N ALA A 197 -7.11 -14.97 -3.06
CA ALA A 197 -7.85 -15.68 -4.10
C ALA A 197 -9.30 -15.88 -3.63
N ASP A 198 -10.24 -15.92 -4.59
CA ASP A 198 -11.62 -16.38 -4.37
C ASP A 198 -11.60 -17.89 -4.06
N TRP A 199 -11.27 -18.23 -2.82
CA TRP A 199 -10.90 -19.57 -2.39
C TRP A 199 -12.13 -20.44 -2.19
N ASP A 200 -13.21 -19.85 -1.66
CA ASP A 200 -14.50 -20.52 -1.50
C ASP A 200 -15.40 -20.44 -2.75
N GLY A 201 -15.14 -19.49 -3.66
CA GLY A 201 -15.86 -19.31 -4.92
C GLY A 201 -17.11 -18.42 -4.79
N ASP A 202 -17.21 -17.59 -3.76
CA ASP A 202 -18.31 -16.65 -3.55
C ASP A 202 -18.16 -15.31 -4.30
N GLY A 203 -17.01 -15.10 -4.95
CA GLY A 203 -16.69 -13.91 -5.73
C GLY A 203 -16.04 -12.78 -4.94
N ILE A 204 -15.82 -12.95 -3.63
CA ILE A 204 -15.04 -12.04 -2.78
C ILE A 204 -13.77 -12.77 -2.33
N PRO A 205 -12.58 -12.35 -2.78
CA PRO A 205 -11.35 -13.04 -2.42
C PRO A 205 -11.08 -13.11 -0.92
N GLU A 206 -10.72 -14.31 -0.46
CA GLU A 206 -10.02 -14.50 0.80
C GLU A 206 -8.61 -13.92 0.70
N ILE A 207 -8.20 -13.26 1.78
CA ILE A 207 -6.85 -12.74 2.00
C ILE A 207 -6.15 -13.64 2.99
N PHE A 208 -5.03 -14.22 2.58
CA PHE A 208 -4.17 -15.01 3.43
C PHE A 208 -2.94 -14.21 3.84
N VAL A 209 -2.58 -14.31 5.11
CA VAL A 209 -1.39 -13.67 5.70
C VAL A 209 -0.51 -14.74 6.33
N LEU A 210 0.77 -14.75 5.98
CA LEU A 210 1.77 -15.62 6.62
C LEU A 210 2.56 -14.79 7.61
N SER A 211 2.50 -15.18 8.89
CA SER A 211 3.29 -14.60 9.96
C SER A 211 4.52 -15.47 10.24
N GLU A 212 5.71 -14.89 10.06
CA GLU A 212 6.96 -15.57 10.42
C GLU A 212 7.20 -15.56 11.94
N ASP A 213 6.81 -14.48 12.61
CA ASP A 213 6.97 -14.31 14.06
C ASP A 213 6.03 -15.25 14.83
N GLU A 214 4.76 -15.34 14.41
CA GLU A 214 3.76 -16.21 15.05
C GLU A 214 3.77 -17.64 14.49
N LYS A 215 4.52 -17.88 13.39
CA LYS A 215 4.66 -19.17 12.70
C LYS A 215 3.32 -19.75 12.25
N GLN A 216 2.43 -18.89 11.76
CA GLN A 216 1.05 -19.22 11.43
C GLN A 216 0.61 -18.61 10.11
N VAL A 217 -0.43 -19.18 9.52
CA VAL A 217 -1.16 -18.58 8.40
C VAL A 217 -2.54 -18.17 8.89
N GLY A 218 -2.91 -16.91 8.69
CA GLY A 218 -4.25 -16.39 8.91
C GLY A 218 -5.01 -16.25 7.60
N VAL A 219 -6.34 -16.41 7.64
CA VAL A 219 -7.26 -16.09 6.55
C VAL A 219 -8.30 -15.09 7.03
N THR A 220 -8.58 -14.09 6.20
CA THR A 220 -9.65 -13.10 6.42
C THR A 220 -10.27 -12.74 5.07
N ARG A 221 -11.37 -12.00 5.07
CA ARG A 221 -12.00 -11.46 3.85
C ARG A 221 -12.65 -10.12 4.12
N MET A 222 -12.69 -9.25 3.11
CA MET A 222 -13.34 -7.95 3.27
C MET A 222 -14.85 -8.14 3.42
N ALA A 223 -15.42 -7.64 4.51
CA ALA A 223 -16.87 -7.61 4.67
C ALA A 223 -17.49 -6.54 3.76
N LYS A 224 -18.76 -6.73 3.36
CA LYS A 224 -19.49 -5.79 2.50
C LYS A 224 -19.56 -4.34 3.03
N ASN A 225 -19.40 -4.15 4.34
CA ASN A 225 -19.32 -2.82 4.97
C ASN A 225 -17.91 -2.22 4.95
N GLY A 226 -16.97 -2.82 4.23
CA GLY A 226 -15.58 -2.41 4.12
C GLY A 226 -14.75 -2.63 5.40
N ARG A 227 -15.20 -3.46 6.35
CA ARG A 227 -14.39 -3.88 7.50
C ARG A 227 -13.62 -5.14 7.16
N LEU A 228 -12.42 -5.25 7.71
CA LEU A 228 -11.64 -6.48 7.68
C LEU A 228 -11.64 -7.10 9.09
N PRO A 229 -12.32 -8.23 9.31
CA PRO A 229 -12.21 -8.98 10.57
C PRO A 229 -10.77 -9.43 10.82
N PHE A 230 -10.41 -9.64 12.08
CA PHE A 230 -9.11 -10.21 12.43
C PHE A 230 -8.92 -11.59 11.77
N PRO A 231 -7.73 -11.90 11.22
CA PRO A 231 -7.50 -13.18 10.55
C PRO A 231 -7.79 -14.39 11.44
N LYS A 232 -8.58 -15.33 10.92
CA LYS A 232 -8.75 -16.65 11.52
C LYS A 232 -7.52 -17.48 11.20
N VAL A 233 -6.89 -18.07 12.22
CA VAL A 233 -5.74 -18.95 12.04
C VAL A 233 -6.16 -20.25 11.34
N LEU A 234 -5.42 -20.61 10.29
CA LEU A 234 -5.50 -21.91 9.64
C LEU A 234 -4.55 -22.87 10.35
N MET A 235 -5.11 -23.95 10.88
CA MET A 235 -4.34 -24.98 11.56
C MET A 235 -3.56 -25.79 10.53
N VAL A 236 -2.23 -25.65 10.56
CA VAL A 236 -1.31 -26.42 9.71
C VAL A 236 -0.29 -27.14 10.59
N ASP A 237 0.11 -28.34 10.17
CA ASP A 237 1.16 -29.08 10.83
C ASP A 237 2.53 -28.62 10.30
N GLY A 238 3.34 -27.97 11.14
CA GLY A 238 4.65 -27.43 10.79
C GLY A 238 4.71 -25.91 10.65
N ARG A 239 5.91 -25.37 10.62
CA ARG A 239 6.17 -23.93 10.46
C ARG A 239 5.99 -23.52 8.99
N PRO A 240 5.10 -22.59 8.65
CA PRO A 240 4.97 -22.08 7.29
C PRO A 240 6.19 -21.22 6.91
N LEU A 241 6.72 -21.46 5.71
CA LEU A 241 7.89 -20.75 5.16
C LEU A 241 7.54 -19.85 3.97
N ALA A 242 6.67 -20.35 3.09
CA ALA A 242 6.19 -19.65 1.91
C ALA A 242 4.75 -20.06 1.60
N MET A 243 4.03 -19.20 0.89
CA MET A 243 2.61 -19.36 0.61
C MET A 243 2.26 -18.81 -0.77
N ALA A 244 1.29 -19.45 -1.43
CA ALA A 244 0.63 -18.96 -2.63
C ALA A 244 -0.84 -19.37 -2.60
N ALA A 245 -1.73 -18.53 -3.12
CA ALA A 245 -3.11 -18.91 -3.42
C ALA A 245 -3.34 -18.84 -4.92
N GLY A 246 -3.97 -19.87 -5.50
CA GLY A 246 -4.14 -19.95 -6.95
C GLY A 246 -4.76 -21.26 -7.42
N ARG A 247 -5.01 -21.35 -8.72
CA ARG A 247 -5.62 -22.54 -9.33
C ARG A 247 -4.53 -23.51 -9.79
N LEU A 248 -4.74 -24.80 -9.55
CA LEU A 248 -3.86 -25.87 -10.07
C LEU A 248 -4.10 -26.17 -11.56
N SER A 249 -5.25 -25.75 -12.09
CA SER A 249 -5.59 -25.81 -13.52
C SER A 249 -6.68 -24.80 -13.83
N ALA A 250 -6.88 -24.44 -15.10
CA ALA A 250 -7.86 -23.43 -15.52
C ALA A 250 -9.29 -23.68 -14.99
N LYS A 251 -9.68 -24.95 -14.81
CA LYS A 251 -11.01 -25.37 -14.36
C LYS A 251 -11.10 -25.68 -12.86
N ALA A 252 -9.97 -25.70 -12.14
CA ALA A 252 -9.97 -25.99 -10.71
C ALA A 252 -10.37 -24.75 -9.89
N ARG A 253 -11.01 -24.96 -8.74
CA ARG A 253 -11.13 -23.91 -7.72
C ARG A 253 -9.74 -23.56 -7.18
N PRO A 254 -9.51 -22.31 -6.74
CA PRO A 254 -8.26 -21.96 -6.09
C PRO A 254 -8.00 -22.80 -4.84
N VAL A 255 -6.73 -22.99 -4.53
CA VAL A 255 -6.23 -23.65 -3.33
C VAL A 255 -5.16 -22.78 -2.68
N LEU A 256 -4.94 -23.00 -1.38
CA LEU A 256 -3.82 -22.45 -0.66
C LEU A 256 -2.67 -23.47 -0.71
N ALA A 257 -1.53 -23.08 -1.27
CA ALA A 257 -0.30 -23.86 -1.23
C ALA A 257 0.66 -23.27 -0.21
N LEU A 258 1.26 -24.14 0.61
CA LEU A 258 2.22 -23.79 1.64
C LEU A 258 3.45 -24.68 1.55
N VAL A 259 4.63 -24.09 1.74
CA VAL A 259 5.83 -24.85 2.09
C VAL A 259 5.97 -24.82 3.60
N LEU A 260 5.94 -26.00 4.22
CA LEU A 260 6.02 -26.17 5.67
C LEU A 260 7.36 -26.82 6.06
N ASP A 261 7.93 -26.39 7.19
CA ASP A 261 9.03 -27.06 7.87
C ASP A 261 8.49 -27.87 9.05
N ARG A 262 8.82 -29.17 9.08
CA ARG A 262 8.58 -30.07 10.21
C ARG A 262 9.90 -30.73 10.56
N ASP A 263 10.52 -30.29 11.65
CA ASP A 263 11.79 -30.83 12.15
C ASP A 263 12.90 -30.90 11.07
N GLY A 264 13.03 -29.84 10.26
CA GLY A 264 14.04 -29.75 9.20
C GLY A 264 13.69 -30.49 7.91
N LYS A 265 12.51 -31.11 7.82
CA LYS A 265 11.94 -31.66 6.58
C LYS A 265 10.97 -30.67 5.96
N ARG A 266 10.95 -30.60 4.62
CA ARG A 266 10.08 -29.70 3.86
C ARG A 266 8.86 -30.46 3.38
N PHE A 267 7.70 -29.87 3.51
CA PHE A 267 6.44 -30.41 3.01
C PHE A 267 5.75 -29.39 2.11
N LEU A 268 5.19 -29.85 1.00
CA LEU A 268 4.21 -29.08 0.24
C LEU A 268 2.82 -29.45 0.77
N HIS A 269 2.12 -28.47 1.31
CA HIS A 269 0.77 -28.60 1.82
C HIS A 269 -0.19 -27.81 0.93
N ILE A 270 -1.23 -28.47 0.43
CA ILE A 270 -2.27 -27.88 -0.41
C ILE A 270 -3.60 -27.99 0.34
N GLN A 271 -4.26 -26.86 0.59
CA GLN A 271 -5.52 -26.78 1.33
C GLN A 271 -6.64 -26.15 0.49
N LYS A 272 -7.82 -26.76 0.50
CA LYS A 272 -9.06 -26.25 -0.08
C LYS A 272 -9.89 -25.50 0.96
N ALA A 273 -10.82 -24.65 0.51
CA ALA A 273 -11.68 -23.85 1.38
C ALA A 273 -12.58 -24.68 2.31
N ASP A 274 -12.94 -25.89 1.91
CA ASP A 274 -13.70 -26.84 2.73
C ASP A 274 -12.88 -27.47 3.88
N GLY A 275 -11.60 -27.11 4.00
CA GLY A 275 -10.67 -27.64 5.00
C GLY A 275 -9.94 -28.90 4.56
N THR A 276 -10.32 -29.53 3.44
CA THR A 276 -9.62 -30.69 2.89
C THR A 276 -8.20 -30.28 2.50
N ALA A 277 -7.21 -31.05 2.97
CA ALA A 277 -5.81 -30.78 2.69
C ALA A 277 -5.04 -32.04 2.27
N HIS A 278 -4.04 -31.85 1.43
CA HIS A 278 -3.05 -32.86 1.07
C HIS A 278 -1.65 -32.34 1.41
N SER A 279 -0.84 -33.15 2.08
CA SER A 279 0.56 -32.83 2.39
C SER A 279 1.48 -33.89 1.82
N GLN A 280 2.51 -33.49 1.11
CA GLN A 280 3.57 -34.37 0.61
C GLN A 280 4.93 -33.91 1.13
N GLU A 281 5.77 -34.86 1.56
CA GLU A 281 7.18 -34.58 1.85
C GLU A 281 7.91 -34.23 0.55
N LEU A 282 8.69 -33.16 0.55
CA LEU A 282 9.56 -32.78 -0.56
C LEU A 282 10.88 -33.55 -0.48
N ASP A 283 11.63 -33.60 -1.59
CA ASP A 283 12.92 -34.28 -1.65
C ASP A 283 13.84 -33.86 -0.48
N LYS A 284 14.52 -34.83 0.13
CA LYS A 284 15.42 -34.59 1.28
C LYS A 284 16.54 -33.59 0.97
N LYS A 285 16.92 -33.43 -0.30
CA LYS A 285 17.90 -32.45 -0.80
C LYS A 285 17.32 -31.03 -0.87
N PHE A 286 16.00 -30.87 -0.88
CA PHE A 286 15.34 -29.57 -0.83
C PHE A 286 15.41 -29.02 0.61
N LYS A 287 16.52 -28.33 0.92
CA LYS A 287 16.78 -27.67 2.21
C LYS A 287 16.64 -26.13 2.15
N ALA A 288 16.14 -25.61 1.04
CA ALA A 288 15.96 -24.17 0.85
C ALA A 288 14.91 -23.59 1.82
N ASN A 289 15.07 -22.29 2.11
CA ASN A 289 14.06 -21.47 2.79
C ASN A 289 13.42 -20.54 1.74
N PRO A 290 12.40 -21.02 1.01
CA PRO A 290 11.78 -20.22 -0.04
C PRO A 290 11.20 -18.93 0.55
N SER A 291 11.47 -17.80 -0.10
CA SER A 291 10.91 -16.50 0.27
C SER A 291 9.58 -16.21 -0.42
N VAL A 292 9.35 -16.84 -1.58
CA VAL A 292 8.17 -16.67 -2.42
C VAL A 292 7.76 -18.04 -2.96
N LEU A 293 6.45 -18.24 -3.08
CA LEU A 293 5.85 -19.36 -3.81
C LEU A 293 4.88 -18.76 -4.83
N ALA A 294 4.78 -19.37 -6.00
CA ALA A 294 3.84 -18.95 -7.03
C ALA A 294 3.34 -20.17 -7.81
N PHE A 295 2.11 -20.09 -8.29
CA PHE A 295 1.62 -20.98 -9.33
C PHE A 295 2.10 -20.42 -10.68
N HIS A 296 2.52 -21.31 -11.57
CA HIS A 296 2.93 -21.00 -12.94
C HIS A 296 2.33 -22.06 -13.86
N ASP A 297 1.82 -21.65 -15.01
CA ASP A 297 1.23 -22.51 -16.05
C ASP A 297 2.24 -22.92 -17.13
#